data_AF-A0AAE2BKM9-F1
#
_entry.id   AF-A0AAE2BKM9-F1
#
_cell.length_a   1.000
_cell.length_b   1.000
_cell.length_c   1.000
_cell.angle_alpha   90.00
_cell.angle_beta   90.00
_cell.angle_gamma   90.00
#
_symmetry.space_group_name_H-M   'P 1'
#
loop_
_entity.id
_entity.type
_entity.pdbx_description
1 polymer ?
#
loop_
_entity_poly.entity_id
_entity_poly.type
_entity_poly.pdbx_seq_one_letter_code
_entity_poly.pdbx_strand_id
1 'polypeptide(L)'
;MARLLLSALVLLMVALSDGAPNKPKKVKCDDHKFPDCLRKDLYCPDACPQHCKANCTTCQPVCVPPPHPPKPHKVKCKDKNYKKTCNKQLYCPADCPQTCIADCPTCQAVCPSPSYSPPPPVVTPSPPATAPTPPPPTNSTPSSPPSPSYTPPPATPSPSPDSSEAAGGKRVRCKNSPVCDCNKPGAVCQDPRFIGADGITFYFHGKKDRDFCIVSDTNLHINAHFIGRRNENMGRDFTWVQSLGILFGNHQIFVGAKKTATWDNAVDRLELSFDGLPVYLAEGEGAKWRPTSDTGITITRSRDTNAVVIEVDGNFQIKAAIIPITAEDSRIHKYGITDEDCFAHLDLGFKFYSLSVK
;
A
#
# COMPACT_ATOMS: atom_id res chain seq x y z
N MET A 1 -60.98 23.76 4.18
CA MET A 1 -60.30 24.06 5.47
C MET A 1 -59.71 22.83 6.15
N ALA A 2 -60.40 21.68 6.23
CA ALA A 2 -59.89 20.51 6.97
C ALA A 2 -58.77 19.69 6.29
N ARG A 3 -58.56 19.81 4.97
CA ARG A 3 -57.52 19.05 4.25
C ARG A 3 -56.13 19.70 4.23
N LEU A 4 -56.03 21.01 4.42
CA LEU A 4 -54.72 21.72 4.52
C LEU A 4 -54.09 21.60 5.92
N LEU A 5 -54.91 21.39 6.95
CA LEU A 5 -54.41 21.23 8.32
C LEU A 5 -53.81 19.83 8.57
N LEU A 6 -54.33 18.78 7.91
CA LEU A 6 -53.73 17.44 8.01
C LEU A 6 -52.37 17.37 7.28
N SER A 7 -52.19 18.04 6.14
CA SER A 7 -50.90 18.06 5.45
C SER A 7 -49.84 18.84 6.23
N ALA A 8 -50.23 19.92 6.92
CA ALA A 8 -49.32 20.67 7.80
C ALA A 8 -48.93 19.87 9.06
N LEU A 9 -49.84 19.08 9.64
CA LEU A 9 -49.51 18.21 10.78
C LEU A 9 -48.61 17.03 10.39
N VAL A 10 -48.75 16.47 9.19
CA VAL A 10 -47.87 15.38 8.72
C VAL A 10 -46.48 15.91 8.35
N LEU A 11 -46.35 17.14 7.85
CA LEU A 11 -45.06 17.78 7.60
C LEU A 11 -44.34 18.24 8.88
N LEU A 12 -45.05 18.51 9.98
CA LEU A 12 -44.44 18.92 11.25
C LEU A 12 -43.89 17.75 12.09
N MET A 13 -44.26 16.50 11.78
CA MET A 13 -43.82 15.31 12.53
C MET A 13 -42.61 14.58 11.91
N VAL A 14 -42.04 15.09 10.81
CA VAL A 14 -40.87 14.47 10.15
C VAL A 14 -39.54 15.17 10.52
N ALA A 15 -39.58 16.26 11.29
CA ALA A 15 -38.39 16.89 11.86
C ALA A 15 -38.34 16.61 13.37
N LEU A 16 -37.18 16.17 13.88
CA LEU A 16 -36.87 15.74 15.26
C LEU A 16 -36.85 14.22 15.51
N SER A 17 -36.02 13.53 14.74
CA SER A 17 -35.23 12.44 15.32
C SER A 17 -33.75 12.76 15.15
N ASP A 18 -33.29 13.83 15.78
CA ASP A 18 -31.88 14.00 16.11
C ASP A 18 -31.54 12.92 17.14
N GLY A 19 -30.90 11.85 16.68
CA GLY A 19 -30.30 10.87 17.57
C GLY A 19 -29.35 11.59 18.50
N ALA A 20 -29.64 11.57 19.80
CA ALA A 20 -28.79 12.19 20.81
C ALA A 20 -27.32 11.73 20.61
N PRO A 21 -26.34 12.65 20.66
CA PRO A 21 -24.94 12.25 20.54
C PRO A 21 -24.62 11.26 21.66
N ASN A 22 -24.19 10.05 21.27
CA ASN A 22 -23.78 9.01 22.22
C ASN A 22 -22.66 9.59 23.09
N LYS A 23 -22.96 9.84 24.37
CA LYS A 23 -21.97 10.39 25.31
C LYS A 23 -20.73 9.45 25.34
N PRO A 24 -19.51 9.98 25.19
CA PRO A 24 -18.31 9.17 25.18
C PRO A 24 -18.17 8.43 26.51
N LYS A 25 -17.87 7.14 26.43
CA LYS A 25 -17.65 6.26 27.58
C LYS A 25 -16.47 6.77 28.39
N LYS A 26 -16.57 6.60 29.70
CA LYS A 26 -15.58 7.03 30.67
C LYS A 26 -14.88 5.82 31.28
N VAL A 27 -13.57 5.86 31.35
CA VAL A 27 -12.72 4.79 31.90
C VAL A 27 -11.81 5.33 32.99
N LYS A 28 -11.38 4.45 33.89
CA LYS A 28 -10.54 4.78 35.05
C LYS A 28 -9.37 3.81 35.13
N CYS A 29 -8.25 4.30 35.65
CA CYS A 29 -7.16 3.44 36.07
C CYS A 29 -7.45 2.87 37.47
N ASP A 30 -7.33 1.55 37.63
CA ASP A 30 -7.53 0.84 38.91
C ASP A 30 -6.22 0.26 39.49
N ASP A 31 -5.08 0.50 38.83
CA ASP A 31 -3.76 0.02 39.28
C ASP A 31 -3.14 0.99 40.30
N HIS A 32 -2.99 0.50 41.53
CA HIS A 32 -2.47 1.27 42.67
C HIS A 32 -0.98 1.64 42.53
N LYS A 33 -0.25 1.06 41.57
CA LYS A 33 1.14 1.44 41.27
C LYS A 33 1.26 2.82 40.64
N PHE A 34 0.15 3.39 40.14
CA PHE A 34 0.12 4.68 39.46
C PHE A 34 -0.77 5.68 40.23
N PRO A 35 -0.33 6.15 41.41
CA PRO A 35 -1.15 7.00 42.29
C PRO A 35 -1.58 8.30 41.61
N ASP A 36 -0.76 8.87 40.73
CA ASP A 36 -1.07 10.09 39.99
C ASP A 36 -2.18 9.90 38.94
N CYS A 37 -2.49 8.67 38.55
CA CYS A 37 -3.55 8.36 37.59
C CYS A 37 -4.75 7.60 38.20
N LEU A 38 -4.59 7.06 39.41
CA LEU A 38 -5.55 6.20 40.05
C LEU A 38 -6.92 6.88 40.17
N ARG A 39 -7.97 6.19 39.70
CA ARG A 39 -9.38 6.65 39.69
C ARG A 39 -9.64 7.97 38.95
N LYS A 40 -8.66 8.52 38.22
CA LYS A 40 -8.89 9.67 37.34
C LYS A 40 -9.79 9.29 36.19
N ASP A 41 -10.61 10.25 35.82
CA ASP A 41 -11.64 10.17 34.81
C ASP A 41 -11.05 10.40 33.41
N LEU A 42 -11.03 9.37 32.57
CA LEU A 42 -10.53 9.45 31.20
C LEU A 42 -11.66 9.21 30.20
N TYR A 43 -11.83 10.11 29.23
CA TYR A 43 -12.90 10.05 28.23
C TYR A 43 -12.41 9.32 26.98
N CYS A 44 -13.15 8.31 26.54
CA CYS A 44 -12.83 7.63 25.28
C CYS A 44 -12.86 8.63 24.12
N PRO A 45 -11.88 8.58 23.19
CA PRO A 45 -11.87 9.43 22.01
C PRO A 45 -13.01 9.06 21.05
N ASP A 46 -13.41 10.00 20.20
CA ASP A 46 -14.51 9.84 19.24
C ASP A 46 -14.29 8.74 18.21
N ALA A 47 -13.02 8.33 17.99
CA ALA A 47 -12.67 7.18 17.16
C ALA A 47 -13.13 5.84 17.78
N CYS A 48 -13.26 5.78 19.11
CA CYS A 48 -13.66 4.57 19.84
C CYS A 48 -14.49 4.91 21.08
N PRO A 49 -15.64 5.59 20.93
CA PRO A 49 -16.34 6.25 22.03
C PRO A 49 -16.89 5.24 23.06
N GLN A 50 -16.95 3.96 22.72
CA GLN A 50 -17.39 2.87 23.61
C GLN A 50 -16.32 1.79 23.84
N HIS A 51 -15.20 1.86 23.13
CA HIS A 51 -14.20 0.78 23.01
C HIS A 51 -12.80 1.27 23.36
N CYS A 52 -12.66 1.89 24.54
CA CYS A 52 -11.37 2.27 25.10
C CYS A 52 -11.14 1.68 26.50
N LYS A 53 -9.87 1.65 26.94
CA LYS A 53 -9.44 1.35 28.33
C LYS A 53 -8.45 2.40 28.81
N ALA A 54 -8.29 2.55 30.13
CA ALA A 54 -7.26 3.41 30.68
C ALA A 54 -5.88 2.78 30.53
N ASN A 55 -4.90 3.52 30.02
CA ASN A 55 -3.49 3.20 30.14
C ASN A 55 -2.96 3.91 31.40
N CYS A 56 -2.79 3.17 32.49
CA CYS A 56 -2.36 3.69 33.78
C CYS A 56 -0.95 4.31 33.74
N THR A 57 -0.06 3.82 32.86
CA THR A 57 1.31 4.31 32.73
C THR A 57 1.36 5.70 32.12
N THR A 58 0.51 5.98 31.12
CA THR A 58 0.48 7.29 30.43
C THR A 58 -0.66 8.19 30.89
N CYS A 59 -1.54 7.67 31.74
CA CYS A 59 -2.80 8.27 32.15
C CYS A 59 -3.69 8.75 31.00
N GLN A 60 -3.78 7.93 29.95
CA GLN A 60 -4.54 8.24 28.75
C GLN A 60 -5.53 7.11 28.39
N PRO A 61 -6.69 7.44 27.79
CA PRO A 61 -7.61 6.45 27.24
C PRO A 61 -7.06 5.92 25.91
N VAL A 62 -6.94 4.60 25.77
CA VAL A 62 -6.46 3.95 24.55
C VAL A 62 -7.56 3.07 23.95
N CYS A 63 -7.76 3.17 22.64
CA CYS A 63 -8.71 2.32 21.91
C CYS A 63 -8.27 0.85 21.99
N VAL A 64 -9.22 -0.03 22.27
CA VAL A 64 -9.00 -1.48 22.22
C VAL A 64 -9.70 -2.04 20.99
N PRO A 65 -8.99 -2.79 20.12
CA PRO A 65 -9.63 -3.50 19.03
C PRO A 65 -10.73 -4.43 19.59
N PRO A 66 -11.92 -4.49 18.97
CA PRO A 66 -12.95 -5.41 19.41
C PRO A 66 -12.43 -6.86 19.35
N PRO A 67 -12.72 -7.69 20.37
CA PRO A 67 -12.15 -9.03 20.50
C PRO A 67 -12.61 -10.01 19.39
N HIS A 68 -13.59 -9.64 18.57
CA HIS A 68 -14.07 -10.43 17.44
C HIS A 68 -14.37 -9.53 16.24
N PRO A 69 -13.98 -9.91 15.02
CA PRO A 69 -14.45 -9.24 13.82
C PRO A 69 -15.99 -9.28 13.78
N PRO A 70 -16.67 -8.17 13.39
CA PRO A 70 -18.12 -8.20 13.22
C PRO A 70 -18.50 -9.33 12.26
N LYS A 71 -19.52 -10.11 12.63
CA LYS A 71 -19.96 -11.25 11.82
C LYS A 71 -20.28 -10.75 10.40
N PRO A 72 -19.74 -11.39 9.34
CA PRO A 72 -19.98 -10.95 7.97
C PRO A 72 -21.47 -10.92 7.64
N HIS A 73 -21.98 -9.78 7.16
CA HIS A 73 -23.35 -9.70 6.65
C HIS A 73 -23.47 -10.52 5.37
N LYS A 74 -24.62 -11.18 5.18
CA LYS A 74 -24.85 -12.06 4.04
C LYS A 74 -26.12 -11.69 3.32
N VAL A 75 -26.06 -11.68 2.00
CA VAL A 75 -27.19 -11.45 1.10
C VAL A 75 -27.47 -12.68 0.25
N LYS A 76 -28.69 -12.79 -0.27
CA LYS A 76 -29.10 -13.89 -1.14
C LYS A 76 -29.81 -13.32 -2.37
N CYS A 77 -29.53 -13.92 -3.52
CA CYS A 77 -30.26 -13.60 -4.75
C CYS A 77 -31.76 -13.86 -4.56
N LYS A 78 -32.58 -12.86 -4.89
CA LYS A 78 -34.06 -12.94 -4.81
C LYS A 78 -34.72 -13.20 -6.17
N ASP A 79 -33.98 -13.06 -7.27
CA ASP A 79 -34.49 -13.31 -8.61
C ASP A 79 -34.75 -14.80 -8.86
N LYS A 80 -35.97 -15.14 -9.33
CA LYS A 80 -36.40 -16.52 -9.60
C LYS A 80 -35.66 -17.13 -10.78
N ASN A 81 -35.28 -16.34 -11.79
CA ASN A 81 -34.60 -16.83 -12.99
C ASN A 81 -33.19 -17.35 -12.66
N TYR A 82 -32.53 -16.73 -11.68
CA TYR A 82 -31.18 -17.08 -11.24
C TYR A 82 -31.17 -17.90 -9.95
N LYS A 83 -32.33 -18.28 -9.40
CA LYS A 83 -32.42 -19.04 -8.13
C LYS A 83 -31.75 -20.41 -8.21
N LYS A 84 -31.70 -21.04 -9.40
CA LYS A 84 -31.03 -22.34 -9.61
C LYS A 84 -29.51 -22.19 -9.74
N THR A 85 -29.03 -21.12 -10.38
CA THR A 85 -27.60 -20.87 -10.65
C THR A 85 -26.91 -20.09 -9.53
N CYS A 86 -27.65 -19.29 -8.78
CA CYS A 86 -27.19 -18.49 -7.64
C CYS A 86 -28.05 -18.72 -6.38
N ASN A 87 -27.90 -19.90 -5.77
CA ASN A 87 -28.65 -20.31 -4.58
C ASN A 87 -27.91 -20.09 -3.25
N LYS A 88 -26.63 -19.70 -3.31
CA LYS A 88 -25.75 -19.52 -2.14
C LYS A 88 -25.98 -18.18 -1.44
N GLN A 89 -25.60 -18.12 -0.16
CA GLN A 89 -25.46 -16.86 0.57
C GLN A 89 -24.14 -16.20 0.14
N LEU A 90 -24.17 -14.91 -0.14
CA LEU A 90 -23.05 -14.10 -0.60
C LEU A 90 -22.61 -13.17 0.52
N TYR A 91 -21.31 -13.06 0.75
CA TYR A 91 -20.74 -12.20 1.78
C TYR A 91 -20.59 -10.78 1.27
N CYS A 92 -21.04 -9.79 2.05
CA CYS A 92 -20.83 -8.40 1.67
C CYS A 92 -19.34 -8.05 1.64
N PRO A 93 -18.89 -7.24 0.65
CA PRO A 93 -17.58 -6.61 0.65
C PRO A 93 -17.37 -5.73 1.88
N ALA A 94 -16.10 -5.50 2.25
CA ALA A 94 -15.74 -4.63 3.38
C ALA A 94 -16.14 -3.16 3.16
N ASP A 95 -16.24 -2.72 1.90
CA ASP A 95 -16.63 -1.35 1.52
C ASP A 95 -18.11 -1.05 1.80
N CYS A 96 -18.95 -2.10 1.86
CA CYS A 96 -20.39 -2.00 2.14
C CYS A 96 -20.86 -3.19 3.00
N PRO A 97 -20.30 -3.35 4.22
CA PRO A 97 -20.40 -4.58 4.97
C PRO A 97 -21.82 -4.83 5.51
N GLN A 98 -22.73 -3.85 5.42
CA GLN A 98 -24.13 -3.96 5.86
C GLN A 98 -25.13 -3.55 4.76
N THR A 99 -24.66 -3.03 3.62
CA THR A 99 -25.51 -2.37 2.61
C THR A 99 -25.37 -2.98 1.21
N CYS A 100 -24.59 -4.06 1.07
CA CYS A 100 -24.43 -4.73 -0.21
C CYS A 100 -25.74 -5.36 -0.71
N ILE A 101 -25.83 -5.58 -2.02
CA ILE A 101 -26.93 -6.29 -2.68
C ILE A 101 -26.41 -7.48 -3.48
N ALA A 102 -27.25 -8.49 -3.69
CA ALA A 102 -26.90 -9.63 -4.53
C ALA A 102 -27.11 -9.30 -6.01
N ASP A 103 -26.03 -9.31 -6.79
CA ASP A 103 -26.06 -9.30 -8.25
C ASP A 103 -26.29 -10.74 -8.76
N CYS A 104 -27.55 -11.02 -9.11
CA CYS A 104 -28.02 -12.37 -9.46
C CYS A 104 -27.39 -12.94 -10.74
N PRO A 105 -27.24 -12.17 -11.84
CA PRO A 105 -26.52 -12.62 -13.04
C PRO A 105 -25.09 -13.10 -12.79
N THR A 106 -24.30 -12.37 -11.99
CA THR A 106 -22.88 -12.70 -11.71
C THR A 106 -22.70 -13.55 -10.46
N CYS A 107 -23.77 -13.69 -9.66
CA CYS A 107 -23.77 -14.33 -8.35
C CYS A 107 -22.72 -13.75 -7.38
N GLN A 108 -22.64 -12.41 -7.34
CA GLN A 108 -21.74 -11.66 -6.46
C GLN A 108 -22.50 -10.70 -5.56
N ALA A 109 -21.93 -10.35 -4.40
CA ALA A 109 -22.44 -9.29 -3.55
C ALA A 109 -21.73 -8.00 -3.91
N VAL A 110 -22.47 -6.98 -4.35
CA VAL A 110 -21.93 -5.71 -4.84
C VAL A 110 -22.42 -4.55 -3.98
N CYS A 111 -21.59 -3.53 -3.89
CA CYS A 111 -21.98 -2.29 -3.23
C CYS A 111 -22.88 -1.48 -4.18
N PRO A 112 -24.04 -0.98 -3.73
CA PRO A 112 -24.86 -0.11 -4.55
C PRO A 112 -24.07 1.19 -4.84
N SER A 113 -23.81 1.46 -6.12
CA SER A 113 -23.23 2.72 -6.57
C SER A 113 -24.21 3.86 -6.23
N PRO A 114 -23.74 5.04 -5.75
CA PRO A 114 -24.60 6.21 -5.71
C PRO A 114 -25.10 6.48 -7.13
N SER A 115 -26.41 6.60 -7.30
CA SER A 115 -27.03 6.89 -8.59
C SER A 115 -26.63 8.29 -9.07
N TYR A 116 -25.51 8.40 -9.78
CA TYR A 116 -25.26 9.57 -10.63
C TYR A 116 -26.17 9.45 -11.85
N SER A 117 -27.26 10.21 -11.86
CA SER A 117 -27.93 10.56 -13.12
C SER A 117 -26.92 11.32 -13.97
N PRO A 118 -26.54 10.83 -15.17
CA PRO A 118 -25.67 11.60 -16.05
C PRO A 118 -26.36 12.92 -16.39
N PRO A 119 -25.66 14.07 -16.33
CA PRO A 119 -26.22 15.33 -16.79
C PRO A 119 -26.59 15.21 -18.29
N PRO A 120 -27.65 15.88 -18.74
CA PRO A 120 -28.05 15.85 -20.15
C PRO A 120 -26.90 16.35 -21.04
N PRO A 121 -26.77 15.80 -22.26
CA PRO A 121 -25.70 16.18 -23.17
C PRO A 121 -25.79 17.67 -23.48
N VAL A 122 -24.69 18.39 -23.23
CA VAL A 122 -24.54 19.79 -23.64
C VAL A 122 -24.48 19.82 -25.17
N VAL A 123 -25.47 20.47 -25.78
CA VAL A 123 -25.48 20.74 -27.22
C VAL A 123 -24.51 21.88 -27.49
N THR A 124 -23.30 21.55 -27.95
CA THR A 124 -22.33 22.55 -28.41
C THR A 124 -22.68 22.98 -29.84
N PRO A 125 -22.86 24.28 -30.14
CA PRO A 125 -23.09 24.74 -31.51
C PRO A 125 -21.82 24.56 -32.37
N SER A 126 -22.02 24.18 -33.64
CA SER A 126 -20.95 23.99 -34.63
C SER A 126 -20.13 25.27 -34.85
N PRO A 127 -18.79 25.17 -35.03
CA PRO A 127 -17.95 26.32 -35.39
C PRO A 127 -18.28 26.82 -36.81
N PRO A 128 -18.10 28.12 -37.10
CA PRO A 128 -18.25 28.65 -38.46
C PRO A 128 -17.18 28.12 -39.41
N ALA A 129 -17.54 27.97 -40.69
CA ALA A 129 -16.66 27.48 -41.75
C ALA A 129 -15.44 28.40 -41.97
N THR A 130 -14.24 27.82 -41.88
CA THR A 130 -12.97 28.49 -42.18
C THR A 130 -12.72 28.53 -43.70
N ALA A 131 -12.16 29.66 -44.17
CA ALA A 131 -11.82 29.96 -45.56
C ALA A 131 -10.79 28.98 -46.19
N PRO A 132 -10.74 28.87 -47.54
CA PRO A 132 -9.84 27.95 -48.24
C PRO A 132 -8.36 28.37 -48.10
N THR A 133 -7.51 27.38 -47.82
CA THR A 133 -6.05 27.50 -47.67
C THR A 133 -5.37 27.55 -49.04
N PRO A 134 -4.32 28.38 -49.26
CA PRO A 134 -3.57 28.42 -50.52
C PRO A 134 -2.71 27.16 -50.75
N PRO A 135 -2.31 26.85 -52.01
CA PRO A 135 -1.54 25.66 -52.34
C PRO A 135 -0.10 25.72 -51.78
N PRO A 136 0.52 24.55 -51.52
CA PRO A 136 1.85 24.48 -50.92
C PRO A 136 2.96 24.91 -51.90
N PRO A 137 4.04 25.55 -51.41
CA PRO A 137 5.21 25.83 -52.24
C PRO A 137 5.99 24.54 -52.54
N THR A 138 6.36 24.36 -53.81
CA THR A 138 7.37 23.39 -54.24
C THR A 138 8.73 23.82 -53.71
N ASN A 139 9.33 23.04 -52.81
CA ASN A 139 10.69 23.28 -52.36
C ASN A 139 11.58 22.08 -52.71
N SER A 140 12.61 22.40 -53.49
CA SER A 140 13.74 21.58 -53.88
C SER A 140 14.47 21.00 -52.67
N THR A 141 14.75 19.70 -52.75
CA THR A 141 15.51 18.89 -51.79
C THR A 141 16.94 19.42 -51.61
N PRO A 142 17.37 19.80 -50.40
CA PRO A 142 18.78 19.86 -50.04
C PRO A 142 19.24 18.47 -49.62
N SER A 143 20.35 18.01 -50.18
CA SER A 143 21.02 16.77 -49.80
C SER A 143 21.36 16.75 -48.31
N SER A 144 21.01 15.64 -47.65
CA SER A 144 21.33 15.37 -46.25
C SER A 144 22.85 15.42 -45.99
N PRO A 145 23.31 15.94 -44.84
CA PRO A 145 24.69 15.74 -44.38
C PRO A 145 24.94 14.24 -44.12
N PRO A 146 26.18 13.75 -44.31
CA PRO A 146 26.51 12.37 -43.98
C PRO A 146 26.33 12.13 -42.46
N SER A 147 25.75 10.97 -42.13
CA SER A 147 25.64 10.50 -40.75
C SER A 147 27.02 10.42 -40.08
N PRO A 148 27.15 10.79 -38.80
CA PRO A 148 28.33 10.41 -38.03
C PRO A 148 28.43 8.88 -38.01
N SER A 149 29.62 8.37 -38.33
CA SER A 149 29.95 6.95 -38.25
C SER A 149 29.84 6.49 -36.79
N TYR A 150 28.73 5.83 -36.46
CA TYR A 150 28.62 5.08 -35.21
C TYR A 150 29.45 3.80 -35.34
N THR A 151 30.60 3.78 -34.66
CA THR A 151 31.27 2.54 -34.29
C THR A 151 30.39 1.83 -33.25
N PRO A 152 29.97 0.57 -33.47
CA PRO A 152 29.27 -0.17 -32.44
C PRO A 152 30.22 -0.40 -31.25
N PRO A 153 29.77 -0.24 -29.99
CA PRO A 153 30.55 -0.70 -28.86
C PRO A 153 30.79 -2.21 -28.99
N PRO A 154 31.93 -2.74 -28.50
CA PRO A 154 32.24 -4.16 -28.58
C PRO A 154 31.08 -4.97 -28.01
N ALA A 155 30.74 -6.08 -28.69
CA ALA A 155 29.79 -7.04 -28.18
C ALA A 155 30.20 -7.46 -26.77
N THR A 156 29.40 -7.08 -25.77
CA THR A 156 29.49 -7.66 -24.44
C THR A 156 29.32 -9.17 -24.59
N PRO A 157 30.23 -10.00 -24.05
CA PRO A 157 30.07 -11.44 -24.16
C PRO A 157 28.75 -11.88 -23.50
N SER A 158 28.12 -12.88 -24.10
CA SER A 158 26.96 -13.59 -23.55
C SER A 158 27.17 -13.87 -22.05
N PRO A 159 26.11 -13.80 -21.22
CA PRO A 159 26.20 -14.25 -19.84
C PRO A 159 26.71 -15.69 -19.84
N SER A 160 27.82 -15.89 -19.13
CA SER A 160 28.45 -17.20 -18.99
C SER A 160 27.47 -18.19 -18.37
N PRO A 161 27.49 -19.48 -18.77
CA PRO A 161 26.75 -20.50 -18.07
C PRO A 161 27.23 -20.58 -16.62
N ASP A 162 26.23 -20.76 -15.74
CA ASP A 162 26.28 -20.99 -14.30
C ASP A 162 27.61 -21.58 -13.80
N SER A 163 28.50 -20.72 -13.30
CA SER A 163 29.68 -21.13 -12.57
C SER A 163 29.35 -21.34 -11.09
N SER A 164 28.57 -22.39 -10.82
CA SER A 164 28.47 -23.00 -9.49
C SER A 164 28.85 -24.49 -9.44
N GLU A 165 29.41 -25.03 -10.53
CA GLU A 165 30.09 -26.34 -10.56
C GLU A 165 31.61 -26.17 -10.76
N ALA A 166 32.33 -25.74 -9.72
CA ALA A 166 33.78 -26.01 -9.55
C ALA A 166 34.32 -25.39 -8.25
N ALA A 167 33.77 -25.80 -7.12
CA ALA A 167 34.52 -25.91 -5.87
C ALA A 167 33.69 -26.81 -4.97
N GLY A 168 34.31 -27.80 -4.34
CA GLY A 168 33.69 -28.63 -3.29
C GLY A 168 33.33 -27.84 -2.02
N GLY A 169 32.86 -26.60 -2.16
CA GLY A 169 32.32 -25.77 -1.09
C GLY A 169 30.82 -26.03 -0.96
N LYS A 170 30.37 -26.34 0.26
CA LYS A 170 28.96 -26.49 0.61
C LYS A 170 28.15 -25.31 0.06
N ARG A 171 27.19 -25.57 -0.84
CA ARG A 171 26.09 -24.63 -1.14
C ARG A 171 25.48 -24.16 0.19
N VAL A 172 25.68 -22.90 0.52
CA VAL A 172 24.99 -22.25 1.65
C VAL A 172 23.61 -21.88 1.13
N ARG A 173 22.61 -22.72 1.44
CA ARG A 173 21.18 -22.38 1.24
C ARG A 173 20.84 -21.09 1.98
N CYS A 174 19.70 -20.45 1.72
CA CYS A 174 19.19 -19.35 2.56
C CYS A 174 18.98 -19.91 4.01
N LYS A 175 20.07 -19.96 4.79
CA LYS A 175 20.19 -20.66 6.07
C LYS A 175 20.15 -19.60 7.15
N ASN A 176 19.17 -19.77 8.04
CA ASN A 176 18.95 -19.05 9.30
C ASN A 176 19.92 -17.89 9.57
N SER A 177 19.55 -16.70 9.14
CA SER A 177 19.92 -15.50 9.89
C SER A 177 18.62 -14.96 10.51
N PRO A 178 18.48 -14.97 11.84
CA PRO A 178 17.31 -14.44 12.51
C PRO A 178 17.40 -12.92 12.50
N VAL A 179 17.15 -12.30 11.35
CA VAL A 179 16.88 -10.86 11.29
C VAL A 179 15.38 -10.67 11.35
N CYS A 180 14.77 -11.19 12.41
CA CYS A 180 13.41 -10.88 12.78
C CYS A 180 13.44 -10.42 14.23
N ASP A 181 13.86 -9.17 14.43
CA ASP A 181 13.71 -8.49 15.71
C ASP A 181 12.25 -7.99 15.83
N CYS A 182 11.30 -8.90 15.61
CA CYS A 182 9.85 -8.66 15.53
C CYS A 182 9.18 -8.59 16.91
N ASN A 183 9.96 -8.55 17.99
CA ASN A 183 9.46 -8.46 19.36
C ASN A 183 9.20 -7.01 19.80
N LYS A 184 9.12 -6.06 18.85
CA LYS A 184 8.90 -4.63 19.13
C LYS A 184 7.42 -4.29 18.93
N PRO A 185 6.81 -3.50 19.83
CA PRO A 185 5.45 -2.99 19.60
C PRO A 185 5.36 -2.28 18.25
N GLY A 186 4.49 -2.77 17.36
CA GLY A 186 4.33 -2.25 16.01
C GLY A 186 5.15 -2.95 14.91
N ALA A 187 6.05 -3.87 15.24
CA ALA A 187 6.77 -4.71 14.28
C ALA A 187 6.04 -6.05 14.08
N VAL A 188 5.74 -6.42 12.83
CA VAL A 188 5.12 -7.72 12.51
C VAL A 188 5.74 -8.31 11.25
N CYS A 189 6.29 -9.52 11.36
CA CYS A 189 6.85 -10.27 10.23
C CYS A 189 5.80 -11.15 9.51
N GLN A 190 4.82 -10.53 8.86
CA GLN A 190 3.99 -11.20 7.85
C GLN A 190 3.75 -10.25 6.68
N ASP A 191 3.99 -10.72 5.45
CA ASP A 191 3.97 -9.88 4.26
C ASP A 191 2.80 -10.19 3.30
N PRO A 192 2.22 -9.18 2.60
CA PRO A 192 2.33 -7.74 2.83
C PRO A 192 1.31 -7.30 3.89
N ARG A 193 1.81 -6.79 5.03
CA ARG A 193 0.98 -6.23 6.09
C ARG A 193 1.26 -4.73 6.21
N PHE A 194 0.21 -3.93 6.08
CA PHE A 194 0.25 -2.49 6.28
C PHE A 194 -0.36 -2.16 7.64
N ILE A 195 0.24 -1.23 8.37
CA ILE A 195 -0.32 -0.70 9.61
C ILE A 195 -0.55 0.79 9.38
N GLY A 196 -1.82 1.19 9.35
CA GLY A 196 -2.21 2.59 9.26
C GLY A 196 -1.78 3.37 10.51
N ALA A 197 -1.76 4.71 10.41
CA ALA A 197 -1.47 5.58 11.55
C ALA A 197 -2.49 5.43 12.71
N ASP A 198 -3.69 4.95 12.39
CA ASP A 198 -4.75 4.56 13.33
C ASP A 198 -4.49 3.20 14.02
N GLY A 199 -3.37 2.55 13.72
CA GLY A 199 -3.00 1.23 14.22
C GLY A 199 -3.76 0.09 13.54
N ILE A 200 -4.62 0.37 12.54
CA ILE A 200 -5.36 -0.66 11.83
C ILE A 200 -4.40 -1.41 10.92
N THR A 201 -4.46 -2.73 11.06
CA THR A 201 -3.67 -3.64 10.24
C THR A 201 -4.49 -4.08 9.03
N PHE A 202 -3.92 -3.90 7.84
CA PHE A 202 -4.48 -4.38 6.59
C PHE A 202 -3.54 -5.42 5.99
N TYR A 203 -4.12 -6.54 5.57
CA TYR A 203 -3.44 -7.54 4.77
C TYR A 203 -3.79 -7.27 3.31
N PHE A 204 -2.80 -6.87 2.53
CA PHE A 204 -3.00 -6.61 1.11
C PHE A 204 -2.34 -7.73 0.32
N HIS A 205 -3.17 -8.58 -0.27
CA HIS A 205 -2.70 -9.57 -1.24
C HIS A 205 -2.77 -8.93 -2.62
N GLY A 206 -1.63 -8.44 -3.10
CA GLY A 206 -1.49 -7.92 -4.45
C GLY A 206 -1.54 -9.05 -5.48
N LYS A 207 -1.17 -8.71 -6.72
CA LYS A 207 -0.88 -9.70 -7.77
C LYS A 207 0.62 -9.73 -8.00
N LYS A 208 1.15 -10.91 -8.31
CA LYS A 208 2.54 -11.05 -8.73
C LYS A 208 2.81 -10.19 -9.98
N ASP A 209 3.99 -9.57 -10.02
CA ASP A 209 4.54 -8.75 -11.11
C ASP A 209 3.60 -7.59 -11.50
N ARG A 210 3.06 -6.92 -10.48
CA ARG A 210 2.15 -5.77 -10.63
C ARG A 210 2.49 -4.66 -9.65
N ASP A 211 2.21 -3.44 -10.10
CA ASP A 211 2.37 -2.22 -9.32
C ASP A 211 1.03 -1.79 -8.72
N PHE A 212 1.08 -1.32 -7.48
CA PHE A 212 -0.08 -0.83 -6.76
C PHE A 212 0.24 0.49 -6.07
N CYS A 213 -0.67 1.45 -6.16
CA CYS A 213 -0.64 2.67 -5.36
C CYS A 213 -0.97 2.33 -3.90
N ILE A 214 -0.02 2.58 -3.00
CA ILE A 214 -0.17 2.34 -1.55
C ILE A 214 -0.35 3.62 -0.76
N VAL A 215 0.07 4.77 -1.30
CA VAL A 215 -0.18 6.10 -0.74
C VAL A 215 -0.47 7.07 -1.89
N SER A 216 -1.55 7.84 -1.77
CA SER A 216 -1.87 8.93 -2.68
C SER A 216 -2.37 10.14 -1.90
N ASP A 217 -1.65 11.24 -2.06
CA ASP A 217 -1.92 12.56 -1.53
C ASP A 217 -1.51 13.62 -2.57
N THR A 218 -1.90 14.88 -2.38
CA THR A 218 -1.65 15.98 -3.32
C THR A 218 -0.17 16.20 -3.63
N ASN A 219 0.72 15.99 -2.66
CA ASN A 219 2.17 16.18 -2.78
C ASN A 219 2.98 14.88 -2.60
N LEU A 220 2.32 13.73 -2.52
CA LEU A 220 2.98 12.44 -2.27
C LEU A 220 2.22 11.29 -2.94
N HIS A 221 2.92 10.52 -3.76
CA HIS A 221 2.40 9.30 -4.37
C HIS A 221 3.43 8.18 -4.21
N ILE A 222 3.03 7.05 -3.64
CA ILE A 222 3.91 5.90 -3.47
C ILE A 222 3.27 4.70 -4.14
N ASN A 223 3.98 4.14 -5.12
CA ASN A 223 3.66 2.88 -5.76
C ASN A 223 4.62 1.79 -5.25
N ALA A 224 4.09 0.59 -5.06
CA ALA A 224 4.85 -0.59 -4.69
C ALA A 224 4.76 -1.64 -5.79
N HIS A 225 5.91 -2.18 -6.20
CA HIS A 225 5.99 -3.32 -7.12
C HIS A 225 5.96 -4.63 -6.33
N PHE A 226 5.04 -5.51 -6.66
CA PHE A 226 4.87 -6.79 -5.97
C PHE A 226 5.49 -7.91 -6.79
N ILE A 227 6.41 -8.64 -6.18
CA ILE A 227 6.83 -9.96 -6.65
C ILE A 227 5.96 -11.03 -6.00
N GLY A 228 6.01 -12.25 -6.52
CA GLY A 228 5.24 -13.33 -5.92
C GLY A 228 5.53 -14.71 -6.44
N ARG A 229 4.90 -15.68 -5.79
CA ARG A 229 4.95 -17.10 -6.15
C ARG A 229 3.54 -17.69 -6.13
N ARG A 230 3.31 -18.59 -7.07
CA ARG A 230 2.07 -19.37 -7.19
C ARG A 230 2.46 -20.83 -7.41
N ASN A 231 1.98 -21.72 -6.56
CA ASN A 231 2.14 -23.16 -6.75
C ASN A 231 0.83 -23.75 -7.32
N GLU A 232 0.92 -24.89 -8.00
CA GLU A 232 -0.22 -25.55 -8.66
C GLU A 232 -1.39 -25.85 -7.70
N ASN A 233 -1.08 -26.09 -6.43
CA ASN A 233 -2.04 -26.38 -5.38
C ASN A 233 -2.61 -25.12 -4.69
N MET A 234 -2.33 -23.91 -5.20
CA MET A 234 -2.71 -22.65 -4.55
C MET A 234 -3.76 -21.88 -5.36
N GLY A 235 -4.83 -21.48 -4.68
CA GLY A 235 -5.90 -20.64 -5.27
C GLY A 235 -5.55 -19.15 -5.39
N ARG A 236 -4.43 -18.69 -4.84
CA ARG A 236 -3.98 -17.28 -4.85
C ARG A 236 -2.46 -17.16 -4.85
N ASP A 237 -1.96 -15.98 -5.22
CA ASP A 237 -0.53 -15.65 -5.19
C ASP A 237 -0.08 -15.29 -3.77
N PHE A 238 1.12 -15.74 -3.38
CA PHE A 238 1.86 -15.10 -2.28
C PHE A 238 2.68 -13.96 -2.87
N THR A 239 2.64 -12.80 -2.23
CA THR A 239 3.24 -11.59 -2.78
C THR A 239 4.06 -10.84 -1.74
N TRP A 240 5.14 -10.22 -2.18
CA TRP A 240 6.04 -9.39 -1.36
C TRP A 240 6.38 -8.11 -2.12
N VAL A 241 6.69 -7.03 -1.41
CA VAL A 241 7.07 -5.75 -2.04
C VAL A 241 8.54 -5.79 -2.41
N GLN A 242 8.87 -5.76 -3.70
CA GLN A 242 10.26 -5.75 -4.16
C GLN A 242 10.83 -4.33 -4.24
N SER A 243 10.00 -3.35 -4.63
CA SER A 243 10.45 -1.98 -4.80
C SER A 243 9.33 -0.97 -4.55
N LEU A 244 9.75 0.26 -4.28
CA LEU A 244 8.89 1.43 -4.19
C LEU A 244 9.32 2.46 -5.24
N GLY A 245 8.33 3.02 -5.94
CA GLY A 245 8.44 4.29 -6.65
C GLY A 245 7.73 5.38 -5.86
N ILE A 246 8.46 6.42 -5.46
CA ILE A 246 7.98 7.49 -4.61
C ILE A 246 8.07 8.80 -5.39
N LEU A 247 6.93 9.45 -5.61
CA LEU A 247 6.83 10.77 -6.22
C LEU A 247 6.44 11.78 -5.13
N PHE A 248 7.20 12.85 -4.99
CA PHE A 248 6.89 13.94 -4.08
C PHE A 248 7.31 15.27 -4.69
N GLY A 249 6.43 16.29 -4.65
CA GLY A 249 6.60 17.48 -5.48
C GLY A 249 6.87 17.10 -6.94
N ASN A 250 8.03 17.51 -7.46
CA ASN A 250 8.50 17.19 -8.82
C ASN A 250 9.62 16.15 -8.85
N HIS A 251 9.87 15.48 -7.73
CA HIS A 251 11.00 14.57 -7.55
C HIS A 251 10.56 13.13 -7.41
N GLN A 252 11.41 12.21 -7.86
CA GLN A 252 11.18 10.78 -7.83
C GLN A 252 12.30 10.06 -7.07
N ILE A 253 11.93 9.20 -6.13
CA ILE A 253 12.85 8.28 -5.45
C ILE A 253 12.44 6.85 -5.79
N PHE A 254 13.42 6.03 -6.13
CA PHE A 254 13.27 4.59 -6.24
C PHE A 254 14.08 3.90 -5.14
N VAL A 255 13.49 2.89 -4.50
CA VAL A 255 14.18 1.94 -3.65
C VAL A 255 13.74 0.52 -4.00
N GLY A 256 14.68 -0.37 -4.23
CA GLY A 256 14.39 -1.74 -4.64
C GLY A 256 15.36 -2.77 -4.07
N ALA A 257 14.87 -4.01 -4.00
CA ALA A 257 15.66 -5.19 -3.68
C ALA A 257 16.14 -5.89 -4.96
N LYS A 258 17.47 -5.99 -5.13
CA LYS A 258 18.07 -6.79 -6.20
C LYS A 258 17.71 -8.27 -6.02
N LYS A 259 17.29 -8.91 -7.12
CA LYS A 259 17.04 -10.35 -7.16
C LYS A 259 18.31 -11.13 -6.80
N THR A 260 18.14 -12.23 -6.08
CA THR A 260 19.28 -12.98 -5.56
C THR A 260 18.95 -14.46 -5.36
N ALA A 261 19.81 -15.36 -5.84
CA ALA A 261 19.62 -16.80 -5.66
C ALA A 261 20.08 -17.28 -4.27
N THR A 262 21.02 -16.58 -3.64
CA THR A 262 21.56 -16.89 -2.31
C THR A 262 21.53 -15.66 -1.43
N TRP A 263 21.43 -15.87 -0.11
CA TRP A 263 21.44 -14.77 0.86
C TRP A 263 22.72 -14.73 1.66
N ASP A 264 23.30 -13.54 1.74
CA ASP A 264 24.42 -13.20 2.61
C ASP A 264 24.18 -11.76 3.13
N ASN A 265 24.19 -11.59 4.45
CA ASN A 265 23.99 -10.29 5.08
C ASN A 265 25.11 -9.30 4.72
N ALA A 266 26.31 -9.76 4.35
CA ALA A 266 27.41 -8.88 3.96
C ALA A 266 27.29 -8.36 2.52
N VAL A 267 26.39 -8.92 1.71
CA VAL A 267 26.22 -8.52 0.31
C VAL A 267 25.07 -7.51 0.20
N ASP A 268 25.37 -6.30 -0.27
CA ASP A 268 24.38 -5.24 -0.44
C ASP A 268 23.50 -5.47 -1.67
N ARG A 269 22.19 -5.51 -1.46
CA ARG A 269 21.18 -5.73 -2.51
C ARG A 269 20.31 -4.50 -2.74
N LEU A 270 20.68 -3.35 -2.17
CA LEU A 270 19.99 -2.09 -2.41
C LEU A 270 20.17 -1.64 -3.85
N GLU A 271 19.06 -1.20 -4.42
CA GLU A 271 18.99 -0.42 -5.64
C GLU A 271 18.29 0.90 -5.32
N LEU A 272 18.95 2.01 -5.60
CA LEU A 272 18.46 3.36 -5.27
C LEU A 272 18.61 4.25 -6.49
N SER A 273 17.60 5.08 -6.75
CA SER A 273 17.71 6.17 -7.71
C SER A 273 16.96 7.41 -7.25
N PHE A 274 17.43 8.56 -7.70
CA PHE A 274 16.82 9.87 -7.48
C PHE A 274 16.70 10.60 -8.82
N ASP A 275 15.48 11.01 -9.18
CA ASP A 275 15.15 11.64 -10.46
C ASP A 275 15.67 10.84 -11.68
N GLY A 276 15.59 9.51 -11.58
CA GLY A 276 16.05 8.58 -12.61
C GLY A 276 17.57 8.35 -12.64
N LEU A 277 18.35 9.04 -11.80
CA LEU A 277 19.79 8.86 -11.71
C LEU A 277 20.15 7.91 -10.56
N PRO A 278 21.08 6.95 -10.76
CA PRO A 278 21.51 6.04 -9.70
C PRO A 278 22.08 6.78 -8.48
N VAL A 279 21.70 6.33 -7.28
CA VAL A 279 22.26 6.81 -6.02
C VAL A 279 23.31 5.82 -5.52
N TYR A 280 24.55 6.28 -5.40
CA TYR A 280 25.64 5.52 -4.83
C TYR A 280 25.83 5.90 -3.36
N LEU A 281 25.54 4.96 -2.46
CA LEU A 281 25.65 5.13 -1.02
C LEU A 281 26.70 4.16 -0.49
N ALA A 282 27.79 4.70 0.06
CA ALA A 282 28.87 3.90 0.64
C ALA A 282 28.32 2.90 1.67
N GLU A 283 28.88 1.70 1.72
CA GLU A 283 28.58 0.71 2.75
C GLU A 283 29.03 1.20 4.13
N GLY A 284 28.28 0.82 5.16
CA GLY A 284 28.53 1.24 6.54
C GLY A 284 27.35 1.99 7.16
N GLU A 285 26.97 1.59 8.36
CA GLU A 285 25.93 2.26 9.13
C GLU A 285 26.21 3.76 9.29
N GLY A 286 25.18 4.59 9.08
CA GLY A 286 25.30 6.04 9.18
C GLY A 286 25.84 6.74 7.93
N ALA A 287 26.26 6.01 6.88
CA ALA A 287 26.58 6.61 5.59
C ALA A 287 25.36 7.38 5.04
N LYS A 288 25.59 8.59 4.52
CA LYS A 288 24.53 9.47 4.02
C LYS A 288 24.73 9.86 2.58
N TRP A 289 23.62 10.00 1.87
CA TRP A 289 23.55 10.61 0.55
C TRP A 289 22.52 11.74 0.56
N ARG A 290 22.86 12.81 -0.13
CA ARG A 290 22.02 13.98 -0.38
C ARG A 290 22.25 14.43 -1.83
N PRO A 291 21.22 14.91 -2.53
CA PRO A 291 21.42 15.54 -3.83
C PRO A 291 22.17 16.87 -3.66
N THR A 292 22.76 17.36 -4.76
CA THR A 292 23.51 18.64 -4.77
C THR A 292 22.57 19.84 -4.57
N SER A 293 21.32 19.72 -5.00
CA SER A 293 20.27 20.71 -4.78
C SER A 293 19.66 20.57 -3.38
N ASP A 294 19.27 21.71 -2.79
CA ASP A 294 18.58 21.72 -1.50
C ASP A 294 17.11 21.29 -1.69
N THR A 295 16.89 19.99 -1.58
CA THR A 295 15.58 19.33 -1.75
C THR A 295 15.03 18.81 -0.42
N GLY A 296 15.75 19.01 0.69
CA GLY A 296 15.39 18.46 2.00
C GLY A 296 15.48 16.93 2.09
N ILE A 297 16.10 16.25 1.12
CA ILE A 297 16.21 14.79 1.09
C ILE A 297 17.50 14.34 1.77
N THR A 298 17.41 13.33 2.61
CA THR A 298 18.56 12.57 3.08
C THR A 298 18.27 11.08 3.04
N ILE A 299 19.13 10.30 2.36
CA ILE A 299 19.12 8.84 2.41
C ILE A 299 20.27 8.41 3.33
N THR A 300 19.98 7.67 4.38
CA THR A 300 20.97 7.23 5.39
C THR A 300 20.95 5.72 5.54
N ARG A 301 22.11 5.06 5.57
CA ARG A 301 22.20 3.65 5.95
C ARG A 301 21.85 3.47 7.43
N SER A 302 20.93 2.55 7.72
CA SER A 302 20.60 2.16 9.10
C SER A 302 21.32 0.89 9.56
N ARG A 303 22.02 0.22 8.65
CA ARG A 303 22.93 -0.90 8.87
C ARG A 303 24.03 -0.86 7.82
N ASP A 304 25.07 -1.65 7.98
CA ASP A 304 26.17 -1.72 7.01
C ASP A 304 25.71 -2.00 5.58
N THR A 305 24.75 -2.91 5.42
CA THR A 305 24.16 -3.32 4.14
C THR A 305 22.63 -3.40 4.23
N ASN A 306 21.97 -3.40 3.08
CA ASN A 306 20.57 -3.78 2.89
C ASN A 306 19.51 -2.92 3.58
N ALA A 307 19.87 -1.92 4.40
CA ALA A 307 18.90 -1.12 5.14
C ALA A 307 19.17 0.39 5.08
N VAL A 308 18.15 1.15 4.68
CA VAL A 308 18.20 2.61 4.55
C VAL A 308 17.00 3.28 5.22
N VAL A 309 17.20 4.55 5.59
CA VAL A 309 16.17 5.49 5.98
C VAL A 309 16.18 6.61 4.96
N ILE A 310 15.06 6.83 4.30
CA ILE A 310 14.82 7.93 3.37
C ILE A 310 14.01 8.97 4.13
N GLU A 311 14.60 10.14 4.36
CA GLU A 311 13.94 11.29 4.99
C GLU A 311 13.74 12.37 3.93
N VAL A 312 12.54 12.95 3.88
CA VAL A 312 12.26 14.21 3.18
C VAL A 312 11.69 15.18 4.20
N ASP A 313 12.43 16.26 4.46
CA ASP A 313 12.15 17.22 5.52
C ASP A 313 10.71 17.72 5.47
N GLY A 314 10.01 17.57 6.59
CA GLY A 314 8.61 18.00 6.73
C GLY A 314 7.59 17.19 5.91
N ASN A 315 8.01 16.18 5.13
CA ASN A 315 7.12 15.39 4.28
C ASN A 315 6.95 13.95 4.81
N PHE A 316 8.01 13.14 4.78
CA PHE A 316 7.95 11.76 5.25
C PHE A 316 9.32 11.17 5.65
N GLN A 317 9.25 10.05 6.36
CA GLN A 317 10.34 9.12 6.62
C GLN A 317 9.93 7.71 6.18
N ILE A 318 10.79 7.04 5.41
CA ILE A 318 10.62 5.63 5.02
C ILE A 318 11.84 4.84 5.48
N LYS A 319 11.62 3.83 6.31
CA LYS A 319 12.62 2.81 6.64
C LYS A 319 12.42 1.65 5.69
N ALA A 320 13.47 1.26 4.97
CA ALA A 320 13.45 0.16 4.03
C ALA A 320 14.61 -0.78 4.34
N ALA A 321 14.32 -2.05 4.62
CA ALA A 321 15.31 -3.09 4.80
C ALA A 321 15.04 -4.23 3.82
N ILE A 322 16.06 -4.72 3.13
CA ILE A 322 15.95 -5.89 2.27
C ILE A 322 16.15 -7.12 3.12
N ILE A 323 15.18 -8.02 3.09
CA ILE A 323 15.21 -9.29 3.81
C ILE A 323 14.94 -10.46 2.85
N PRO A 324 15.54 -11.63 3.10
CA PRO A 324 15.24 -12.83 2.34
C PRO A 324 13.98 -13.50 2.89
N ILE A 325 13.31 -14.28 2.05
CA ILE A 325 12.38 -15.27 2.57
C ILE A 325 13.17 -16.49 3.01
N THR A 326 13.06 -16.87 4.28
CA THR A 326 13.85 -17.98 4.80
C THR A 326 13.25 -19.33 4.38
N ALA A 327 14.10 -20.38 4.39
CA ALA A 327 13.63 -21.74 4.20
C ALA A 327 12.57 -22.14 5.24
N GLU A 328 12.65 -21.58 6.45
CA GLU A 328 11.69 -21.84 7.52
C GLU A 328 10.34 -21.16 7.24
N ASP A 329 10.34 -19.89 6.80
CA ASP A 329 9.11 -19.20 6.38
C ASP A 329 8.43 -19.96 5.23
N SER A 330 9.22 -20.36 4.24
CA SER A 330 8.77 -21.16 3.11
C SER A 330 8.16 -22.50 3.55
N ARG A 331 8.75 -23.17 4.55
CA ARG A 331 8.25 -24.44 5.10
C ARG A 331 6.96 -24.25 5.89
N ILE A 332 6.91 -23.27 6.80
CA ILE A 332 5.75 -22.98 7.66
C ILE A 332 4.55 -22.57 6.80
N HIS A 333 4.76 -21.68 5.84
CA HIS A 333 3.69 -21.11 5.02
C HIS A 333 3.47 -21.85 3.70
N LYS A 334 4.28 -22.89 3.44
CA LYS A 334 4.25 -23.73 2.23
C LYS A 334 4.44 -22.91 0.95
N TYR A 335 5.20 -21.81 1.00
CA TYR A 335 5.50 -20.98 -0.20
C TYR A 335 6.15 -21.81 -1.31
N GLY A 336 6.87 -22.88 -0.94
CA GLY A 336 7.53 -23.76 -1.88
C GLY A 336 8.74 -23.11 -2.54
N ILE A 337 9.35 -22.12 -1.87
CA ILE A 337 10.56 -21.44 -2.34
C ILE A 337 11.70 -22.45 -2.45
N THR A 338 12.28 -22.49 -3.64
CA THR A 338 13.36 -23.35 -4.12
C THR A 338 14.64 -22.52 -4.31
N ASP A 339 15.78 -23.18 -4.54
CA ASP A 339 17.11 -22.55 -4.60
C ASP A 339 17.34 -21.66 -5.85
N GLU A 340 16.28 -21.24 -6.55
CA GLU A 340 16.35 -20.41 -7.76
C GLU A 340 16.30 -18.89 -7.46
N ASP A 341 15.66 -18.49 -6.35
CA ASP A 341 15.49 -17.09 -5.91
C ASP A 341 15.19 -17.09 -4.40
N CYS A 342 15.98 -16.42 -3.55
CA CYS A 342 15.67 -16.24 -2.11
C CYS A 342 14.50 -15.23 -1.92
N PHE A 343 13.93 -14.68 -3.00
CA PHE A 343 12.82 -13.71 -2.99
C PHE A 343 13.12 -12.53 -2.07
N ALA A 344 14.32 -11.95 -2.21
CA ALA A 344 14.69 -10.75 -1.46
C ALA A 344 13.64 -9.64 -1.69
N HIS A 345 13.10 -9.11 -0.60
CA HIS A 345 12.02 -8.12 -0.64
C HIS A 345 12.22 -7.05 0.43
N LEU A 346 11.43 -5.99 0.35
CA LEU A 346 11.46 -4.89 1.29
C LEU A 346 10.58 -5.19 2.52
N ASP A 347 11.16 -5.02 3.69
CA ASP A 347 10.49 -4.72 4.95
C ASP A 347 10.45 -3.21 5.13
N LEU A 348 9.26 -2.66 5.36
CA LEU A 348 8.94 -1.25 5.18
C LEU A 348 8.29 -0.64 6.41
N GLY A 349 8.78 0.52 6.83
CA GLY A 349 8.16 1.37 7.83
C GLY A 349 7.96 2.77 7.29
N PHE A 350 6.74 3.30 7.36
CA PHE A 350 6.39 4.63 6.89
C PHE A 350 6.04 5.55 8.07
N LYS A 351 6.46 6.80 7.99
CA LYS A 351 6.01 7.88 8.86
C LYS A 351 5.79 9.12 8.00
N PHE A 352 4.60 9.69 8.06
CA PHE A 352 4.26 10.89 7.29
C PHE A 352 4.07 12.08 8.22
N TYR A 353 4.52 13.25 7.80
CA TYR A 353 4.51 14.48 8.60
C TYR A 353 3.45 15.48 8.14
N SER A 354 3.13 15.51 6.85
CA SER A 354 2.29 16.56 6.24
C SER A 354 1.29 16.02 5.20
N LEU A 355 0.66 14.88 5.47
CA LEU A 355 -0.44 14.42 4.61
C LEU A 355 -1.62 15.40 4.69
N SER A 356 -2.27 15.65 3.55
CA SER A 356 -3.46 16.50 3.49
C SER A 356 -4.59 15.92 4.35
N VAL A 357 -5.29 16.81 5.06
CA VAL A 357 -6.55 16.45 5.72
C VAL A 357 -7.62 16.25 4.64
N LYS A 358 -8.30 15.11 4.65
CA LYS A 358 -9.43 14.83 3.76
C LYS A 358 -10.75 15.31 4.34
#